data_AF-A0A357KSR9-F1
#
_entry.id   AF-A0A357KSR9-F1
#
_cell.length_a   1.000
_cell.length_b   1.000
_cell.length_c   1.000
_cell.angle_alpha   90.00
_cell.angle_beta   90.00
_cell.angle_gamma   90.00
#
_symmetry.space_group_name_H-M   'P 1'
#
loop_
_entity.id
_entity.type
_entity.pdbx_description
1 polymer ?
#
loop_
_entity_poly.entity_id
_entity_poly.type
_entity_poly.pdbx_seq_one_letter_code
_entity_poly.pdbx_strand_id
1 'polypeptide(L)'
;MWWFTHPPRRSSMSANRPLHLVIAGSCLLVPSALAGGGGGSGHSPAAPQHAAPMSAHRPGPAPTTPTAPSADQALQNLRVGNTRFFSNARTAPNVTPQRIRETAEKGQNPFVTILSCADSRVPLEHIFDAGIGDLFVVRVAGNVADTDEVGTIEYGVGHLHTPLLVVMGHTACGAVKAVAEGAEVHGSIPGLVDNIIPAVEFVKRNRPELTGHDLINAAVEANVWQSIDDVISGSEEVRGLLTKGSLKIVGAVYDIATGKVRFMGEHPYQERILSLATFEKPGAEERAMHVPPPRQAEEMIGNAPAHAEAHDDDHGAAPARTPAPAPAHAPAPAPAGNPKPHH
;
A
#
# COMPACT_ATOMS: atom_id res chain seq x y z
N MET A 1 32.12 -48.27 -26.74
CA MET A 1 33.32 -47.58 -27.26
C MET A 1 33.15 -46.10 -26.90
N TRP A 2 33.92 -45.67 -25.90
CA TRP A 2 34.25 -44.31 -25.45
C TRP A 2 33.16 -43.32 -24.97
N TRP A 3 33.48 -42.82 -23.78
CA TRP A 3 32.72 -42.00 -22.84
C TRP A 3 32.95 -40.50 -23.07
N PHE A 4 32.05 -39.63 -22.57
CA PHE A 4 32.43 -38.52 -21.69
C PHE A 4 31.24 -38.04 -20.85
N THR A 5 31.24 -38.47 -19.59
CA THR A 5 30.61 -37.83 -18.44
C THR A 5 31.32 -36.50 -18.12
N HIS A 6 30.57 -35.46 -17.76
CA HIS A 6 31.12 -34.28 -17.07
C HIS A 6 30.49 -34.16 -15.66
N PRO A 7 31.29 -33.87 -14.61
CA PRO A 7 30.85 -33.81 -13.22
C PRO A 7 30.28 -32.44 -12.84
N PRO A 8 29.58 -32.32 -11.69
CA PRO A 8 29.11 -31.03 -11.18
C PRO A 8 30.29 -30.21 -10.63
N ARG A 9 30.36 -28.93 -10.97
CA ARG A 9 31.31 -27.99 -10.37
C ARG A 9 30.81 -27.56 -8.99
N ARG A 10 31.57 -27.92 -7.95
CA ARG A 10 31.62 -27.18 -6.68
C ARG A 10 32.65 -26.07 -6.80
N SER A 11 32.24 -24.87 -6.42
CA SER A 11 33.09 -23.74 -6.01
C SER A 11 32.14 -22.76 -5.33
N SER A 12 32.44 -22.07 -4.24
CA SER A 12 33.43 -22.10 -3.19
C SER A 12 32.93 -20.99 -2.25
N MET A 13 32.95 -21.20 -0.94
CA MET A 13 32.65 -20.15 0.04
C MET A 13 33.44 -18.87 -0.28
N SER A 14 32.76 -17.73 -0.36
CA SER A 14 33.40 -16.42 -0.28
C SER A 14 32.59 -15.52 0.66
N ALA A 15 33.21 -15.30 1.81
CA ALA A 15 33.06 -14.25 2.81
C ALA A 15 31.88 -13.26 2.68
N ASN A 16 31.05 -13.31 3.71
CA ASN A 16 30.19 -12.23 4.19
C ASN A 16 31.03 -10.95 4.35
N ARG A 17 30.66 -9.87 3.63
CA ARG A 17 31.09 -8.51 3.92
C ARG A 17 29.84 -7.64 3.99
N PRO A 18 29.59 -6.92 5.11
CA PRO A 18 28.49 -5.98 5.17
C PRO A 18 28.82 -4.79 4.26
N LEU A 19 28.04 -4.60 3.20
CA LEU A 19 28.00 -3.31 2.50
C LEU A 19 27.17 -2.35 3.37
N HIS A 20 27.85 -1.50 4.13
CA HIS A 20 27.24 -0.27 4.64
C HIS A 20 27.04 0.69 3.46
N LEU A 21 25.85 0.68 2.87
CA LEU A 21 25.44 1.70 1.91
C LEU A 21 25.09 2.97 2.69
N VAL A 22 26.06 3.88 2.80
CA VAL A 22 25.82 5.25 3.28
C VAL A 22 25.25 6.07 2.12
N ILE A 23 23.94 6.30 2.12
CA ILE A 23 23.31 7.25 1.20
C ILE A 23 23.55 8.66 1.77
N ALA A 24 24.64 9.30 1.34
CA ALA A 24 24.94 10.69 1.64
C ALA A 24 24.49 11.58 0.47
N GLY A 25 23.27 12.13 0.56
CA GLY A 25 22.79 13.18 -0.33
C GLY A 25 23.25 14.55 0.17
N SER A 26 24.44 15.00 -0.23
CA SER A 26 24.92 16.36 0.07
C SER A 26 24.51 17.33 -1.03
N CYS A 27 23.52 18.17 -0.74
CA CYS A 27 23.24 19.41 -1.47
C CYS A 27 24.43 20.37 -1.35
N LEU A 28 25.11 20.67 -2.46
CA LEU A 28 26.05 21.78 -2.55
C LEU A 28 25.32 23.03 -3.05
N LEU A 29 25.01 23.93 -2.12
CA LEU A 29 24.67 25.32 -2.39
C LEU A 29 25.97 26.09 -2.69
N VAL A 30 26.04 26.75 -3.84
CA VAL A 30 27.09 27.72 -4.19
C VAL A 30 26.57 29.12 -3.87
N PRO A 31 27.24 29.91 -2.99
CA PRO A 31 26.93 31.33 -2.84
C PRO A 31 27.89 32.16 -3.70
N SER A 32 27.34 32.98 -4.59
CA SER A 32 28.08 34.07 -5.25
C SER A 32 27.62 35.40 -4.68
N ALA A 33 28.45 35.95 -3.80
CA ALA A 33 28.40 37.35 -3.39
C ALA A 33 29.27 38.18 -4.34
N LEU A 34 28.74 39.28 -4.86
CA LEU A 34 29.54 40.38 -5.43
C LEU A 34 28.99 41.71 -4.94
N ALA A 35 29.93 42.50 -4.42
CA ALA A 35 29.77 43.82 -3.86
C ALA A 35 30.06 44.93 -4.88
N GLY A 36 29.59 46.14 -4.59
CA GLY A 36 29.94 47.41 -5.23
C GLY A 36 28.79 48.40 -5.02
N GLY A 37 28.87 49.37 -4.11
CA GLY A 37 29.57 50.66 -4.30
C GLY A 37 28.69 51.58 -5.15
N GLY A 38 28.25 52.79 -4.79
CA GLY A 38 28.58 53.80 -3.80
C GLY A 38 27.96 55.10 -4.35
N GLY A 39 27.55 56.05 -3.50
CA GLY A 39 27.02 57.33 -4.00
C GLY A 39 26.27 58.11 -2.93
N GLY A 40 26.94 59.10 -2.35
CA GLY A 40 26.38 59.95 -1.31
C GLY A 40 25.50 61.08 -1.84
N SER A 41 24.68 61.62 -0.94
CA SER A 41 24.30 63.03 -0.92
C SER A 41 23.88 63.39 0.50
N GLY A 42 24.44 64.48 1.03
CA GLY A 42 24.01 65.05 2.30
C GLY A 42 22.67 65.76 2.16
N HIS A 43 22.01 66.05 3.29
CA HIS A 43 21.36 67.32 3.65
C HIS A 43 20.80 67.21 5.09
N SER A 44 21.09 68.25 5.88
CA SER A 44 20.58 68.80 7.17
C SER A 44 19.78 67.97 8.21
N PRO A 45 20.02 68.19 9.52
CA PRO A 45 19.25 67.57 10.59
C PRO A 45 17.94 68.32 10.89
N ALA A 46 16.83 67.57 10.94
CA ALA A 46 15.54 68.05 11.44
C ALA A 46 15.33 67.62 12.91
N ALA A 47 14.59 68.46 13.65
CA ALA A 47 14.34 68.42 15.09
C ALA A 47 13.74 67.11 15.64
N PRO A 48 13.90 66.82 16.96
CA PRO A 48 13.44 65.57 17.55
C PRO A 48 11.92 65.57 17.71
N GLN A 49 11.28 64.57 17.12
CA GLN A 49 9.86 64.27 17.29
C GLN A 49 9.75 63.22 18.40
N HIS A 50 8.88 63.44 19.39
CA HIS A 50 8.61 62.50 20.46
C HIS A 50 8.08 61.17 19.89
N ALA A 51 8.90 60.12 19.95
CA ALA A 51 8.51 58.76 19.59
C ALA A 51 7.59 58.18 20.67
N ALA A 52 6.37 57.79 20.27
CA ALA A 52 5.49 56.97 21.10
C ALA A 52 6.12 55.59 21.36
N PRO A 53 5.91 54.97 22.54
CA PRO A 53 6.51 53.68 22.85
C PRO A 53 5.98 52.61 21.89
N MET A 54 6.89 51.97 21.16
CA MET A 54 6.57 50.82 20.32
C MET A 54 6.11 49.67 21.22
N SER A 55 4.87 49.24 21.02
CA SER A 55 4.32 48.05 21.66
C SER A 55 5.20 46.85 21.30
N ALA A 56 5.79 46.22 22.31
CA ALA A 56 6.59 45.02 22.15
C ALA A 56 5.74 43.93 21.48
N HIS A 57 6.07 43.61 20.24
CA HIS A 57 5.45 42.53 19.49
C HIS A 57 5.77 41.22 20.23
N ARG A 58 4.77 40.66 20.92
CA ARG A 58 4.89 39.31 21.49
C ARG A 58 5.17 38.35 20.34
N PRO A 59 6.22 37.51 20.41
CA PRO A 59 6.40 36.45 19.43
C PRO A 59 5.14 35.60 19.44
N GLY A 60 4.47 35.50 18.29
CA GLY A 60 3.40 34.51 18.10
C GLY A 60 3.95 33.11 18.38
N PRO A 61 3.11 32.15 18.79
CA PRO A 61 3.55 30.77 18.96
C PRO A 61 4.26 30.30 17.68
N ALA A 62 5.42 29.68 17.85
CA ALA A 62 6.19 29.12 16.74
C ALA A 62 5.28 28.21 15.90
N PRO A 63 5.38 28.25 14.55
CA PRO A 63 4.59 27.38 13.70
C PRO A 63 4.90 25.93 14.08
N THR A 64 3.90 25.23 14.61
CA THR A 64 4.02 23.81 14.93
C THR A 64 4.21 23.07 13.61
N THR A 65 5.40 22.49 13.41
CA THR A 65 5.66 21.56 12.31
C THR A 65 4.55 20.51 12.30
N PRO A 66 3.84 20.29 11.18
CA PRO A 66 2.82 19.25 11.11
C PRO A 66 3.45 17.92 11.52
N THR A 67 2.98 17.36 12.62
CA THR A 67 3.46 16.06 13.10
C THR A 67 2.90 14.99 12.16
N ALA A 68 3.74 14.04 11.76
CA ALA A 68 3.29 12.90 10.96
C ALA A 68 2.11 12.20 11.67
N PRO A 69 1.12 11.67 10.92
CA PRO A 69 -0.04 11.04 11.54
C PRO A 69 0.38 9.81 12.35
N SER A 70 -0.34 9.49 13.42
CA SER A 70 -0.20 8.18 14.08
C SER A 70 -0.69 7.06 13.17
N ALA A 71 -0.37 5.80 13.50
CA ALA A 71 -0.85 4.64 12.75
C ALA A 71 -2.39 4.58 12.66
N ASP A 72 -3.09 4.93 13.74
CA ASP A 72 -4.56 4.97 13.76
C ASP A 72 -5.12 6.11 12.92
N GLN A 73 -4.45 7.26 12.90
CA GLN A 73 -4.83 8.38 12.03
C GLN A 73 -4.57 8.04 10.56
N ALA A 74 -3.46 7.39 10.24
CA ALA A 74 -3.17 6.86 8.91
C ALA A 74 -4.26 5.87 8.45
N LEU A 75 -4.64 4.92 9.31
CA LEU A 75 -5.70 3.95 9.02
C LEU A 75 -7.06 4.65 8.81
N GLN A 76 -7.36 5.66 9.63
CA GLN A 76 -8.58 6.44 9.48
C GLN A 76 -8.58 7.25 8.17
N ASN A 77 -7.45 7.82 7.77
CA ASN A 77 -7.31 8.52 6.49
C ASN A 77 -7.62 7.59 5.32
N LEU A 78 -7.14 6.35 5.34
CA LEU A 78 -7.47 5.34 4.33
C LEU A 78 -8.96 5.01 4.30
N ARG A 79 -9.59 4.82 5.47
CA ARG A 79 -11.04 4.54 5.56
C ARG A 79 -11.89 5.67 4.98
N VAL A 80 -11.57 6.92 5.33
CA VAL A 80 -12.27 8.10 4.81
C VAL A 80 -12.02 8.24 3.30
N GLY A 81 -10.78 8.03 2.86
CA GLY A 81 -10.43 8.01 1.43
C GLY A 81 -11.19 6.97 0.63
N ASN A 82 -11.29 5.74 1.15
CA ASN A 82 -12.07 4.69 0.51
C ASN A 82 -13.57 4.98 0.49
N THR A 83 -14.10 5.59 1.55
CA THR A 83 -15.49 6.08 1.56
C THR A 83 -15.73 7.09 0.44
N ARG A 84 -14.81 8.04 0.21
CA ARG A 84 -14.91 8.97 -0.92
C ARG A 84 -14.83 8.26 -2.26
N PHE A 85 -13.97 7.24 -2.39
CA PHE A 85 -13.83 6.46 -3.63
C PHE A 85 -15.14 5.76 -4.02
N PHE A 86 -15.67 4.86 -3.18
CA PHE A 86 -16.85 4.06 -3.57
C PHE A 86 -18.16 4.87 -3.57
N SER A 87 -18.18 6.05 -2.92
CA SER A 87 -19.33 6.97 -2.97
C SER A 87 -19.25 8.00 -4.09
N ASN A 88 -18.25 7.90 -4.99
CA ASN A 88 -18.01 8.85 -6.09
C ASN A 88 -17.85 10.32 -5.63
N ALA A 89 -17.16 10.52 -4.50
CA ALA A 89 -16.94 11.81 -3.85
C ALA A 89 -15.45 12.13 -3.68
N ARG A 90 -14.61 11.63 -4.59
CA ARG A 90 -13.16 11.84 -4.57
C ARG A 90 -12.79 13.31 -4.68
N THR A 91 -11.76 13.69 -3.95
CA THR A 91 -11.18 15.03 -3.98
C THR A 91 -9.92 15.11 -4.83
N ALA A 92 -9.26 13.97 -5.11
CA ALA A 92 -7.97 13.89 -5.79
C ALA A 92 -6.93 14.86 -5.16
N PRO A 93 -6.58 14.67 -3.87
CA PRO A 93 -5.62 15.54 -3.21
C PRO A 93 -4.22 15.31 -3.81
N ASN A 94 -3.35 16.32 -3.73
CA ASN A 94 -1.92 16.17 -3.99
C ASN A 94 -1.56 15.61 -5.41
N VAL A 95 -2.33 15.94 -6.44
CA VAL A 95 -2.06 15.55 -7.85
C VAL A 95 -1.65 16.72 -8.75
N THR A 96 -1.06 17.76 -8.17
CA THR A 96 -0.68 18.98 -8.91
C THR A 96 0.77 18.94 -9.41
N PRO A 97 1.12 19.70 -10.47
CA PRO A 97 2.51 19.87 -10.88
C PRO A 97 3.40 20.47 -9.78
N GLN A 98 2.82 21.28 -8.88
CA GLN A 98 3.53 21.78 -7.71
C GLN A 98 3.91 20.65 -6.77
N ARG A 99 2.98 19.74 -6.45
CA ARG A 99 3.26 18.57 -5.60
C ARG A 99 4.39 17.71 -6.17
N ILE A 100 4.41 17.49 -7.49
CA ILE A 100 5.49 16.75 -8.17
C ILE A 100 6.85 17.40 -7.89
N ARG A 101 6.96 18.72 -8.10
CA ARG A 101 8.20 19.47 -7.82
C ARG A 101 8.60 19.38 -6.35
N GLU A 102 7.64 19.54 -5.44
CA GLU A 102 7.89 19.42 -4.01
C GLU A 102 8.44 18.04 -3.62
N THR A 103 7.84 16.95 -4.12
CA THR A 103 8.32 15.59 -3.84
C THR A 103 9.67 15.28 -4.49
N ALA A 104 9.97 15.88 -5.64
CA ALA A 104 11.26 15.72 -6.31
C ALA A 104 12.39 16.47 -5.58
N GLU A 105 12.09 17.66 -5.05
CA GLU A 105 13.08 18.51 -4.37
C GLU A 105 13.30 18.12 -2.90
N LYS A 106 12.22 17.75 -2.19
CA LYS A 106 12.24 17.53 -0.73
C LYS A 106 12.13 16.06 -0.33
N GLY A 107 11.95 15.17 -1.31
CA GLY A 107 11.69 13.75 -1.08
C GLY A 107 10.22 13.45 -0.81
N GLN A 108 9.91 12.16 -0.72
CA GLN A 108 8.60 11.64 -0.37
C GLN A 108 8.45 11.52 1.16
N ASN A 109 7.20 11.67 1.64
CA ASN A 109 6.85 11.45 3.04
C ASN A 109 5.49 10.74 3.12
N PRO A 110 5.42 9.48 2.67
CA PRO A 110 4.19 8.72 2.69
C PRO A 110 3.76 8.46 4.14
N PHE A 111 2.46 8.38 4.39
CA PHE A 111 1.93 8.10 5.73
C PHE A 111 1.60 6.61 5.95
N VAL A 112 1.79 5.78 4.93
CA VAL A 112 1.51 4.34 4.98
C VAL A 112 2.35 3.61 3.93
N THR A 113 2.81 2.41 4.28
CA THR A 113 3.30 1.41 3.33
C THR A 113 2.18 0.41 3.04
N ILE A 114 1.97 0.06 1.77
CA ILE A 114 0.92 -0.88 1.36
C ILE A 114 1.53 -1.98 0.48
N LEU A 115 1.40 -3.24 0.90
CA LEU A 115 1.58 -4.41 0.05
C LEU A 115 0.22 -4.80 -0.54
N SER A 116 0.12 -4.86 -1.86
CA SER A 116 -1.14 -5.18 -2.56
C SER A 116 -0.91 -6.01 -3.81
N CYS A 117 -2.00 -6.52 -4.39
CA CYS A 117 -1.93 -7.25 -5.64
C CYS A 117 -1.56 -6.33 -6.83
N ALA A 118 -0.81 -6.89 -7.79
CA ALA A 118 -0.53 -6.25 -9.09
C ALA A 118 -1.75 -6.16 -10.02
N ASP A 119 -2.90 -6.73 -9.64
CA ASP A 119 -4.16 -6.69 -10.39
C ASP A 119 -4.51 -5.25 -10.82
N SER A 120 -4.74 -5.05 -12.12
CA SER A 120 -4.94 -3.73 -12.72
C SER A 120 -6.20 -3.02 -12.23
N ARG A 121 -7.13 -3.74 -11.59
CA ARG A 121 -8.36 -3.20 -11.00
C ARG A 121 -8.16 -2.66 -9.59
N VAL A 122 -6.93 -2.71 -9.07
CA VAL A 122 -6.57 -2.25 -7.72
C VAL A 122 -5.65 -1.00 -7.74
N PRO A 123 -6.14 0.17 -8.21
CA PRO A 123 -5.38 1.42 -8.20
C PRO A 123 -5.43 2.09 -6.82
N LEU A 124 -4.42 1.86 -5.97
CA LEU A 124 -4.44 2.24 -4.54
C LEU A 124 -4.64 3.73 -4.28
N GLU A 125 -3.97 4.60 -5.03
CA GLU A 125 -4.10 6.06 -4.91
C GLU A 125 -5.53 6.52 -5.22
N HIS A 126 -6.23 5.80 -6.10
CA HIS A 126 -7.64 6.05 -6.37
C HIS A 126 -8.53 5.49 -5.27
N ILE A 127 -8.31 4.21 -4.89
CA ILE A 127 -9.08 3.49 -3.87
C ILE A 127 -9.07 4.22 -2.53
N PHE A 128 -7.96 4.87 -2.18
CA PHE A 128 -7.80 5.61 -0.93
C PHE A 128 -7.86 7.14 -1.10
N ASP A 129 -8.22 7.62 -2.29
CA ASP A 129 -8.26 9.05 -2.62
C ASP A 129 -7.02 9.82 -2.09
N ALA A 130 -5.84 9.29 -2.40
CA ALA A 130 -4.54 9.80 -2.02
C ALA A 130 -3.80 10.33 -3.26
N GLY A 131 -2.76 11.15 -3.06
CA GLY A 131 -1.99 11.74 -4.14
C GLY A 131 -0.52 11.35 -4.17
N ILE A 132 0.25 12.14 -4.91
CA ILE A 132 1.66 11.87 -5.20
C ILE A 132 2.48 11.99 -3.91
N GLY A 133 3.19 10.92 -3.56
CA GLY A 133 4.04 10.84 -2.36
C GLY A 133 3.29 10.57 -1.06
N ASP A 134 1.98 10.29 -1.10
CA ASP A 134 1.17 10.05 0.10
C ASP A 134 1.17 8.57 0.53
N LEU A 135 1.29 7.65 -0.43
CA LEU A 135 1.37 6.19 -0.20
C LEU A 135 2.71 5.65 -0.68
N PHE A 136 3.31 4.72 0.07
CA PHE A 136 4.42 3.89 -0.39
C PHE A 136 3.89 2.51 -0.78
N VAL A 137 4.01 2.13 -2.04
CA VAL A 137 3.22 1.02 -2.61
C VAL A 137 4.12 -0.08 -3.15
N VAL A 138 3.86 -1.31 -2.71
CA VAL A 138 4.44 -2.56 -3.23
C VAL A 138 3.32 -3.35 -3.89
N ARG A 139 3.50 -3.72 -5.17
CA ARG A 139 2.48 -4.47 -5.94
C ARG A 139 3.07 -5.69 -6.62
N VAL A 140 2.59 -6.86 -6.22
CA VAL A 140 2.98 -8.16 -6.77
C VAL A 140 1.74 -9.05 -6.94
N ALA A 141 1.72 -9.96 -7.91
CA ALA A 141 0.56 -10.83 -8.08
C ALA A 141 0.30 -11.64 -6.82
N GLY A 142 -0.96 -11.67 -6.36
CA GLY A 142 -1.34 -12.36 -5.13
C GLY A 142 -0.89 -11.70 -3.83
N ASN A 143 -0.40 -10.44 -3.87
CA ASN A 143 0.04 -9.69 -2.68
C ASN A 143 1.00 -10.48 -1.77
N VAL A 144 1.81 -11.37 -2.36
CA VAL A 144 2.76 -12.22 -1.66
C VAL A 144 3.90 -11.40 -1.06
N ALA A 145 4.58 -11.96 -0.06
CA ALA A 145 5.77 -11.35 0.50
C ALA A 145 6.95 -12.33 0.44
N ASP A 146 7.97 -11.98 -0.33
CA ASP A 146 9.27 -12.64 -0.31
C ASP A 146 10.38 -11.56 -0.25
N THR A 147 11.58 -11.89 -0.68
CA THR A 147 12.80 -11.08 -0.53
C THR A 147 12.62 -9.65 -1.04
N ASP A 148 12.07 -9.46 -2.24
CA ASP A 148 11.96 -8.14 -2.85
C ASP A 148 10.84 -7.31 -2.20
N GLU A 149 9.70 -7.93 -1.88
CA GLU A 149 8.60 -7.24 -1.22
C GLU A 149 8.95 -6.87 0.23
N VAL A 150 9.56 -7.79 0.98
CA VAL A 150 9.98 -7.55 2.36
C VAL A 150 11.05 -6.47 2.41
N GLY A 151 12.08 -6.52 1.55
CA GLY A 151 13.09 -5.47 1.50
C GLY A 151 12.52 -4.09 1.12
N THR A 152 11.51 -4.07 0.24
CA THR A 152 10.81 -2.82 -0.09
C THR A 152 9.96 -2.33 1.09
N ILE A 153 9.29 -3.22 1.82
CA ILE A 153 8.55 -2.89 3.04
C ILE A 153 9.49 -2.28 4.09
N GLU A 154 10.66 -2.88 4.33
CA GLU A 154 11.68 -2.36 5.26
C GLU A 154 12.09 -0.92 4.91
N TYR A 155 12.24 -0.61 3.62
CA TYR A 155 12.47 0.77 3.19
C TYR A 155 11.29 1.70 3.58
N GLY A 156 10.06 1.27 3.35
CA GLY A 156 8.87 2.05 3.69
C GLY A 156 8.68 2.29 5.19
N VAL A 157 8.82 1.25 6.02
CA VAL A 157 8.57 1.36 7.47
C VAL A 157 9.80 1.82 8.25
N GLY A 158 10.99 1.42 7.83
CA GLY A 158 12.25 1.72 8.51
C GLY A 158 12.90 3.02 8.03
N HIS A 159 13.01 3.22 6.71
CA HIS A 159 13.66 4.41 6.15
C HIS A 159 12.72 5.61 5.97
N LEU A 160 11.51 5.38 5.43
CA LEU A 160 10.50 6.44 5.28
C LEU A 160 9.63 6.63 6.53
N HIS A 161 9.83 5.80 7.56
CA HIS A 161 9.15 5.90 8.85
C HIS A 161 7.62 5.89 8.76
N THR A 162 7.05 5.15 7.80
CA THR A 162 5.60 4.99 7.74
C THR A 162 5.10 4.28 9.00
N PRO A 163 4.13 4.85 9.74
CA PRO A 163 3.65 4.30 11.01
C PRO A 163 2.68 3.13 10.83
N LEU A 164 2.21 2.91 9.60
CA LEU A 164 1.23 1.89 9.25
C LEU A 164 1.72 1.10 8.04
N LEU A 165 1.62 -0.23 8.15
CA LEU A 165 1.72 -1.17 7.05
C LEU A 165 0.35 -1.82 6.81
N VAL A 166 -0.14 -1.77 5.58
CA VAL A 166 -1.36 -2.48 5.17
C VAL A 166 -0.99 -3.59 4.21
N VAL A 167 -1.39 -4.82 4.50
CA VAL A 167 -1.35 -5.94 3.56
C VAL A 167 -2.76 -6.14 3.01
N MET A 168 -2.95 -5.91 1.71
CA MET A 168 -4.26 -5.85 1.10
C MET A 168 -4.43 -6.87 -0.04
N GLY A 169 -5.33 -7.83 0.19
CA GLY A 169 -5.85 -8.72 -0.84
C GLY A 169 -7.05 -8.10 -1.57
N HIS A 170 -7.60 -8.83 -2.54
CA HIS A 170 -8.83 -8.40 -3.21
C HIS A 170 -9.69 -9.57 -3.66
N THR A 171 -11.00 -9.34 -3.77
CA THR A 171 -11.95 -10.34 -4.28
C THR A 171 -11.60 -10.71 -5.73
N ALA A 172 -11.88 -11.97 -6.09
CA ALA A 172 -11.57 -12.53 -7.42
C ALA A 172 -10.09 -12.36 -7.86
N CYS A 173 -9.15 -12.56 -6.93
CA CYS A 173 -7.72 -12.57 -7.23
C CYS A 173 -7.34 -13.75 -8.15
N GLY A 174 -6.74 -13.44 -9.30
CA GLY A 174 -6.34 -14.44 -10.29
C GLY A 174 -5.27 -15.42 -9.78
N ALA A 175 -4.29 -14.93 -8.99
CA ALA A 175 -3.23 -15.77 -8.44
C ALA A 175 -3.78 -16.76 -7.39
N VAL A 176 -4.58 -16.27 -6.45
CA VAL A 176 -5.23 -17.14 -5.44
C VAL A 176 -6.18 -18.14 -6.09
N LYS A 177 -6.96 -17.70 -7.09
CA LYS A 177 -7.84 -18.57 -7.88
C LYS A 177 -7.05 -19.69 -8.57
N ALA A 178 -5.95 -19.35 -9.24
CA ALA A 178 -5.11 -20.34 -9.94
C ALA A 178 -4.62 -21.45 -8.98
N VAL A 179 -4.21 -21.09 -7.77
CA VAL A 179 -3.80 -22.05 -6.74
C VAL A 179 -4.99 -22.86 -6.20
N ALA A 180 -6.11 -22.21 -5.92
CA ALA A 180 -7.32 -22.88 -5.43
C ALA A 180 -7.83 -23.95 -6.41
N GLU A 181 -7.77 -23.66 -7.71
CA GLU A 181 -8.22 -24.54 -8.79
C GLU A 181 -7.15 -25.54 -9.25
N GLY A 182 -5.92 -25.46 -8.73
CA GLY A 182 -4.81 -26.34 -9.14
C GLY A 182 -4.38 -26.12 -10.60
N ALA A 183 -4.42 -24.88 -11.06
CA ALA A 183 -4.04 -24.53 -12.43
C ALA A 183 -2.55 -24.83 -12.69
N GLU A 184 -2.25 -25.35 -13.88
CA GLU A 184 -0.86 -25.50 -14.33
C GLU A 184 -0.23 -24.12 -14.54
N VAL A 185 0.93 -23.91 -13.91
CA VAL A 185 1.69 -22.66 -13.98
C VAL A 185 3.12 -22.92 -14.47
N HIS A 186 3.73 -21.95 -15.15
CA HIS A 186 5.02 -22.11 -15.82
C HIS A 186 5.93 -20.88 -15.67
N GLY A 187 7.21 -21.04 -16.01
CA GLY A 187 8.19 -19.96 -15.94
C GLY A 187 8.48 -19.57 -14.49
N SER A 188 8.41 -18.29 -14.15
CA SER A 188 8.62 -17.79 -12.79
C SER A 188 7.36 -17.84 -11.90
N ILE A 189 6.20 -18.18 -12.46
CA ILE A 189 4.93 -18.20 -11.71
C ILE A 189 4.93 -19.25 -10.57
N PRO A 190 5.49 -20.47 -10.72
CA PRO A 190 5.58 -21.44 -9.62
C PRO A 190 6.17 -20.85 -8.34
N GLY A 191 7.32 -20.17 -8.41
CA GLY A 191 7.95 -19.56 -7.24
C GLY A 191 7.12 -18.44 -6.61
N LEU A 192 6.30 -17.74 -7.41
CA LEU A 192 5.37 -16.74 -6.87
C LEU A 192 4.20 -17.40 -6.13
N VAL A 193 3.61 -18.45 -6.71
CA VAL A 193 2.44 -19.11 -6.10
C VAL A 193 2.80 -19.99 -4.90
N ASP A 194 4.07 -20.37 -4.74
CA ASP A 194 4.56 -21.08 -3.55
C ASP A 194 4.24 -20.34 -2.24
N ASN A 195 4.21 -19.01 -2.26
CA ASN A 195 3.81 -18.19 -1.11
C ASN A 195 2.28 -18.15 -0.87
N ILE A 196 1.47 -18.56 -1.85
CA ILE A 196 0.00 -18.56 -1.79
C ILE A 196 -0.53 -19.95 -1.38
N ILE A 197 0.16 -21.02 -1.79
CA ILE A 197 -0.24 -22.42 -1.54
C ILE A 197 -0.57 -22.69 -0.06
N PRO A 198 0.22 -22.25 0.94
CA PRO A 198 -0.07 -22.52 2.35
C PRO A 198 -1.44 -22.01 2.78
N ALA A 199 -1.82 -20.79 2.35
CA ALA A 199 -3.10 -20.18 2.68
C ALA A 199 -4.28 -20.93 2.06
N VAL A 200 -4.16 -21.33 0.79
CA VAL A 200 -5.21 -22.09 0.09
C VAL A 200 -5.41 -23.46 0.72
N GLU A 201 -4.32 -24.18 0.99
CA GLU A 201 -4.38 -25.52 1.59
C GLU A 201 -4.85 -25.46 3.05
N PHE A 202 -4.55 -24.39 3.78
CA PHE A 202 -5.14 -24.13 5.09
C PHE A 202 -6.66 -24.07 5.03
N VAL A 203 -7.23 -23.30 4.10
CA VAL A 203 -8.68 -23.17 3.95
C VAL A 203 -9.30 -24.49 3.51
N LYS A 204 -8.76 -25.16 2.49
CA LYS A 204 -9.29 -26.48 2.04
C LYS A 204 -9.30 -27.51 3.17
N ARG A 205 -8.28 -27.51 4.04
CA ARG A 205 -8.18 -28.45 5.16
C ARG A 205 -9.16 -28.15 6.28
N ASN A 206 -9.33 -26.88 6.64
CA ASN A 206 -10.12 -26.48 7.81
C ASN A 206 -11.58 -26.16 7.49
N ARG A 207 -11.88 -25.90 6.22
CA ARG A 207 -13.21 -25.54 5.70
C ARG A 207 -13.52 -26.34 4.41
N PRO A 208 -13.50 -27.69 4.47
CA PRO A 208 -13.66 -28.55 3.30
C PRO A 208 -15.03 -28.43 2.62
N GLU A 209 -16.01 -27.82 3.29
CA GLU A 209 -17.33 -27.53 2.74
C GLU A 209 -17.33 -26.35 1.74
N LEU A 210 -16.32 -25.47 1.80
CA LEU A 210 -16.23 -24.34 0.89
C LEU A 210 -15.73 -24.78 -0.48
N THR A 211 -16.41 -24.32 -1.53
CA THR A 211 -16.05 -24.61 -2.92
C THR A 211 -16.21 -23.36 -3.79
N GLY A 212 -15.67 -23.40 -5.01
CA GLY A 212 -15.82 -22.33 -6.00
C GLY A 212 -15.46 -20.94 -5.45
N HIS A 213 -16.39 -19.99 -5.59
CA HIS A 213 -16.18 -18.61 -5.16
C HIS A 213 -15.98 -18.45 -3.65
N ASP A 214 -16.66 -19.24 -2.83
CA ASP A 214 -16.55 -19.11 -1.37
C ASP A 214 -15.19 -19.60 -0.87
N LEU A 215 -14.67 -20.69 -1.47
CA LEU A 215 -13.31 -21.15 -1.22
C LEU A 215 -12.27 -20.08 -1.60
N ILE A 216 -12.43 -19.48 -2.78
CA ILE A 216 -11.49 -18.44 -3.26
C ILE A 216 -11.53 -17.22 -2.36
N ASN A 217 -12.71 -16.76 -1.93
CA ASN A 217 -12.85 -15.61 -1.04
C ASN A 217 -12.21 -15.87 0.32
N ALA A 218 -12.45 -17.05 0.91
CA ALA A 218 -11.80 -17.46 2.15
C ALA A 218 -10.28 -17.59 1.99
N ALA A 219 -9.81 -18.11 0.85
CA ALA A 219 -8.39 -18.21 0.54
C ALA A 219 -7.73 -16.84 0.33
N VAL A 220 -8.43 -15.84 -0.19
CA VAL A 220 -7.93 -14.46 -0.28
C VAL A 220 -7.67 -13.89 1.11
N GLU A 221 -8.60 -14.07 2.04
CA GLU A 221 -8.43 -13.63 3.44
C GLU A 221 -7.28 -14.37 4.13
N ALA A 222 -7.20 -15.69 3.96
CA ALA A 222 -6.10 -16.49 4.48
C ALA A 222 -4.76 -16.06 3.88
N ASN A 223 -4.72 -15.67 2.60
CA ASN A 223 -3.50 -15.22 1.91
C ASN A 223 -3.03 -13.86 2.42
N VAL A 224 -3.94 -12.96 2.82
CA VAL A 224 -3.57 -11.72 3.52
C VAL A 224 -2.87 -12.04 4.84
N TRP A 225 -3.42 -12.97 5.62
CA TRP A 225 -2.79 -13.39 6.87
C TRP A 225 -1.46 -14.08 6.67
N GLN A 226 -1.36 -14.99 5.70
CA GLN A 226 -0.10 -15.64 5.33
C GLN A 226 0.95 -14.61 4.93
N SER A 227 0.61 -13.62 4.11
CA SER A 227 1.54 -12.57 3.69
C SER A 227 1.99 -11.69 4.87
N ILE A 228 1.11 -11.44 5.86
CA ILE A 228 1.50 -10.76 7.10
C ILE A 228 2.49 -11.60 7.91
N ASP A 229 2.25 -12.91 8.04
CA ASP A 229 3.20 -13.83 8.68
C ASP A 229 4.54 -13.81 7.95
N ASP A 230 4.55 -13.95 6.62
CA ASP A 230 5.77 -13.95 5.81
C ASP A 230 6.58 -12.65 5.98
N VAL A 231 5.92 -11.50 6.08
CA VAL A 231 6.57 -10.21 6.39
C VAL A 231 7.19 -10.21 7.78
N ILE A 232 6.41 -10.58 8.81
CA ILE A 232 6.88 -10.57 10.21
C ILE A 232 8.01 -11.58 10.40
N SER A 233 7.88 -12.79 9.85
CA SER A 233 8.87 -13.85 9.91
C SER A 233 10.11 -13.53 9.06
N GLY A 234 9.94 -12.79 7.96
CA GLY A 234 10.99 -12.43 7.01
C GLY A 234 11.90 -11.28 7.44
N SER A 235 11.44 -10.36 8.30
CA SER A 235 12.15 -9.11 8.60
C SER A 235 12.38 -8.86 10.10
N GLU A 236 13.64 -8.76 10.52
CA GLU A 236 14.00 -8.33 11.89
C GLU A 236 13.61 -6.87 12.15
N GLU A 237 13.76 -6.00 11.15
CA GLU A 237 13.41 -4.58 11.24
C GLU A 237 11.90 -4.41 11.53
N VAL A 238 11.04 -5.09 10.76
CA VAL A 238 9.58 -5.05 10.98
C VAL A 238 9.23 -5.55 12.38
N ARG A 239 9.80 -6.68 12.82
CA ARG A 239 9.57 -7.21 14.18
C ARG A 239 9.99 -6.21 15.26
N GLY A 240 11.14 -5.57 15.08
CA GLY A 240 11.65 -4.55 15.98
C GLY A 240 10.71 -3.35 16.09
N LEU A 241 10.18 -2.88 14.97
CA LEU A 241 9.24 -1.75 14.94
C LEU A 241 7.86 -2.10 15.54
N LEU A 242 7.36 -3.31 15.29
CA LEU A 242 6.12 -3.81 15.91
C LEU A 242 6.28 -3.92 17.44
N THR A 243 7.38 -4.53 17.90
CA THR A 243 7.66 -4.71 19.34
C THR A 243 7.81 -3.37 20.07
N LYS A 244 8.35 -2.34 19.40
CA LYS A 244 8.47 -0.98 19.93
C LYS A 244 7.15 -0.20 19.91
N GLY A 245 6.12 -0.69 19.22
CA GLY A 245 4.86 0.02 19.02
C GLY A 245 4.96 1.22 18.06
N SER A 246 6.06 1.32 17.30
CA SER A 246 6.26 2.40 16.31
C SER A 246 5.68 2.09 14.93
N LEU A 247 5.31 0.83 14.70
CA LEU A 247 4.62 0.37 13.50
C LEU A 247 3.36 -0.39 13.91
N LYS A 248 2.29 -0.22 13.13
CA LYS A 248 1.12 -1.10 13.13
C LYS A 248 1.03 -1.81 11.79
N ILE A 249 0.71 -3.10 11.80
CA ILE A 249 0.43 -3.88 10.58
C ILE A 249 -1.03 -4.35 10.59
N VAL A 250 -1.76 -4.12 9.50
CA VAL A 250 -3.16 -4.56 9.38
C VAL A 250 -3.44 -5.27 8.05
N GLY A 251 -4.31 -6.27 8.10
CA GLY A 251 -4.87 -6.93 6.93
C GLY A 251 -6.07 -6.18 6.39
N ALA A 252 -6.27 -6.22 5.07
CA ALA A 252 -7.46 -5.71 4.40
C ALA A 252 -7.83 -6.51 3.15
N VAL A 253 -9.10 -6.45 2.76
CA VAL A 253 -9.59 -6.98 1.48
C VAL A 253 -10.35 -5.90 0.74
N TYR A 254 -9.92 -5.61 -0.49
CA TYR A 254 -10.63 -4.76 -1.43
C TYR A 254 -11.64 -5.57 -2.23
N ASP A 255 -12.90 -5.15 -2.21
CA ASP A 255 -13.91 -5.72 -3.08
C ASP A 255 -13.93 -5.00 -4.44
N ILE A 256 -13.46 -5.69 -5.48
CA ILE A 256 -13.37 -5.13 -6.82
C ILE A 256 -14.72 -4.80 -7.45
N ALA A 257 -15.81 -5.40 -6.96
CA ALA A 257 -17.16 -5.17 -7.50
C ALA A 257 -17.80 -3.91 -6.93
N THR A 258 -17.50 -3.57 -5.67
CA THR A 258 -18.14 -2.45 -4.96
C THR A 258 -17.22 -1.28 -4.69
N GLY A 259 -15.90 -1.47 -4.79
CA GLY A 259 -14.90 -0.46 -4.44
C GLY A 259 -14.65 -0.33 -2.94
N LYS A 260 -15.30 -1.14 -2.09
CA LYS A 260 -15.16 -1.08 -0.63
C LYS A 260 -13.93 -1.83 -0.15
N VAL A 261 -13.22 -1.28 0.83
CA VAL A 261 -12.15 -1.96 1.55
C VAL A 261 -12.67 -2.39 2.92
N ARG A 262 -12.61 -3.70 3.21
CA ARG A 262 -12.82 -4.24 4.56
C ARG A 262 -11.47 -4.42 5.24
N PHE A 263 -11.23 -3.65 6.29
CA PHE A 263 -10.07 -3.84 7.16
C PHE A 263 -10.34 -4.96 8.15
N MET A 264 -9.42 -5.93 8.21
CA MET A 264 -9.51 -7.12 9.06
C MET A 264 -8.83 -6.91 10.43
N GLY A 265 -8.03 -5.86 10.57
CA GLY A 265 -7.28 -5.56 11.80
C GLY A 265 -5.89 -6.16 11.79
N GLU A 266 -5.28 -6.23 12.97
CA GLU A 266 -3.97 -6.86 13.17
C GLU A 266 -4.09 -8.38 13.07
N HIS A 267 -2.97 -9.07 12.79
CA HIS A 267 -3.00 -10.52 12.67
C HIS A 267 -3.43 -11.17 14.01
N PRO A 268 -4.43 -12.07 14.03
CA PRO A 268 -4.96 -12.64 15.28
C PRO A 268 -3.91 -13.33 16.16
N TYR A 269 -2.84 -13.82 15.54
CA TYR A 269 -1.72 -14.49 16.22
C TYR A 269 -0.42 -13.68 16.19
N GLN A 270 -0.47 -12.36 16.01
CA GLN A 270 0.71 -11.50 15.85
C GLN A 270 1.74 -11.70 16.96
N GLU A 271 1.32 -11.67 18.23
CA GLU A 271 2.21 -11.89 19.38
C GLU A 271 2.91 -13.25 19.33
N ARG A 272 2.21 -14.29 18.88
CA ARG A 272 2.78 -15.62 18.74
C ARG A 272 3.81 -15.64 17.61
N ILE A 273 3.52 -15.06 16.46
CA ILE A 273 4.46 -14.99 15.33
C ILE A 273 5.73 -14.22 15.76
N LEU A 274 5.56 -13.07 16.42
CA LEU A 274 6.67 -12.28 16.95
C LEU A 274 7.54 -13.11 17.91
N SER A 275 6.93 -13.92 18.79
CA SER A 275 7.69 -14.78 19.69
C SER A 275 8.45 -15.89 18.97
N LEU A 276 7.89 -16.50 17.92
CA LEU A 276 8.48 -17.64 17.21
C LEU A 276 9.57 -17.21 16.22
N ALA A 277 9.38 -16.08 15.54
CA ALA A 277 10.34 -15.54 14.58
C ALA A 277 11.65 -15.03 15.21
N THR A 278 11.76 -15.04 16.54
CA THR A 278 13.03 -14.84 17.26
C THR A 278 13.92 -16.09 17.25
N PHE A 279 13.39 -17.24 16.84
CA PHE A 279 14.14 -18.48 16.60
C PHE A 279 14.30 -18.67 15.08
N GLU A 280 15.52 -18.97 14.61
CA GLU A 280 15.93 -18.90 13.19
C GLU A 280 15.00 -19.65 12.19
N LYS A 281 14.98 -19.15 10.93
CA LYS A 281 14.14 -19.60 9.79
C LYS A 281 13.91 -21.13 9.75
N PRO A 282 12.68 -21.61 9.95
CA PRO A 282 12.32 -22.99 9.69
C PRO A 282 12.32 -23.29 8.18
N GLY A 283 12.73 -24.50 7.79
CA GLY A 283 12.65 -24.98 6.41
C GLY A 283 11.21 -25.08 5.89
N ALA A 284 11.05 -25.25 4.57
CA ALA A 284 9.74 -25.24 3.91
C ALA A 284 8.69 -26.20 4.50
N GLU A 285 9.10 -27.32 5.10
CA GLU A 285 8.20 -28.26 5.79
C GLU A 285 7.65 -27.75 7.13
N GLU A 286 8.39 -26.92 7.88
CA GLU A 286 7.93 -26.41 9.18
C GLU A 286 6.94 -25.25 9.05
N ARG A 287 6.96 -24.53 7.93
CA ARG A 287 5.96 -23.50 7.61
C ARG A 287 4.55 -24.08 7.47
N ALA A 288 4.43 -25.33 7.01
CA ALA A 288 3.15 -26.03 6.93
C ALA A 288 2.57 -26.43 8.31
N MET A 289 3.37 -26.35 9.38
CA MET A 289 3.02 -26.84 10.73
C MET A 289 2.70 -25.70 11.73
N HIS A 290 2.93 -24.44 11.37
CA HIS A 290 2.75 -23.28 12.26
C HIS A 290 1.36 -22.64 12.21
N VAL A 291 0.46 -23.21 11.42
CA VAL A 291 -0.98 -22.95 11.55
C VAL A 291 -1.46 -23.50 12.91
N PRO A 292 -2.07 -22.68 13.78
CA PRO A 292 -2.64 -23.17 15.04
C PRO A 292 -3.66 -24.30 14.76
N PRO A 293 -3.64 -25.40 15.54
CA PRO A 293 -4.65 -26.44 15.42
C PRO A 293 -6.03 -25.82 15.64
N PRO A 294 -7.08 -26.28 14.94
CA PRO A 294 -8.40 -25.71 15.06
C PRO A 294 -8.93 -25.99 16.47
N ARG A 295 -8.86 -24.97 17.33
CA ARG A 295 -9.74 -24.87 18.49
C ARG A 295 -10.53 -23.58 18.35
N GLN A 296 -11.80 -23.81 18.04
CA GLN A 296 -12.91 -22.85 17.94
C GLN A 296 -12.76 -21.85 16.80
N ALA A 297 -13.11 -22.31 15.60
CA ALA A 297 -13.44 -21.50 14.43
C ALA A 297 -14.65 -20.55 14.63
N GLU A 298 -15.11 -20.38 15.87
CA GLU A 298 -16.27 -19.56 16.25
C GLU A 298 -15.89 -18.10 16.54
N GLU A 299 -14.63 -17.79 16.86
CA GLU A 299 -14.20 -16.40 17.13
C GLU A 299 -13.62 -15.65 15.91
N MET A 300 -13.36 -16.33 14.79
CA MET A 300 -12.87 -15.69 13.55
C MET A 300 -13.98 -15.13 12.65
N ILE A 301 -15.25 -15.31 13.02
CA ILE A 301 -16.40 -14.85 12.23
C ILE A 301 -17.25 -13.97 13.15
N GLY A 302 -17.16 -12.66 12.96
CA GLY A 302 -18.06 -11.72 13.62
C GLY A 302 -19.52 -12.11 13.33
N ASN A 303 -20.28 -12.34 14.39
CA ASN A 303 -21.74 -12.42 14.35
C ASN A 303 -22.30 -11.21 13.59
N ALA A 304 -22.78 -11.43 12.37
CA ALA A 304 -23.74 -10.53 11.76
C ALA A 304 -25.11 -10.82 12.42
N PRO A 305 -25.77 -9.84 13.06
CA PRO A 305 -27.11 -10.06 13.55
C PRO A 305 -28.06 -10.24 12.37
N ALA A 306 -28.91 -11.26 12.52
CA ALA A 306 -29.98 -11.63 11.61
C ALA A 306 -30.93 -10.45 11.32
N HIS A 307 -31.47 -10.49 10.10
CA HIS A 307 -32.61 -9.75 9.58
C HIS A 307 -33.52 -9.10 10.66
N ALA A 308 -33.48 -7.78 10.74
CA ALA A 308 -34.59 -7.01 11.29
C ALA A 308 -35.58 -6.77 10.14
N GLU A 309 -36.74 -7.41 10.22
CA GLU A 309 -37.90 -7.12 9.40
C GLU A 309 -38.32 -5.66 9.60
N ALA A 310 -38.29 -4.88 8.52
CA ALA A 310 -38.89 -3.56 8.49
C ALA A 310 -40.36 -3.74 8.12
N HIS A 311 -41.21 -3.40 9.08
CA HIS A 311 -42.65 -3.23 8.95
C HIS A 311 -43.00 -2.33 7.75
N ASP A 312 -43.96 -2.81 6.95
CA ASP A 312 -44.75 -2.02 6.01
C ASP A 312 -45.43 -0.86 6.73
N ASP A 313 -45.24 0.36 6.20
CA ASP A 313 -46.27 1.38 6.22
C ASP A 313 -46.31 2.06 4.83
N ASP A 314 -47.39 1.71 4.14
CA ASP A 314 -47.95 2.31 2.95
C ASP A 314 -47.94 3.85 3.01
N HIS A 315 -47.48 4.51 1.94
CA HIS A 315 -48.10 5.73 1.40
C HIS A 315 -47.53 6.11 0.03
N GLY A 316 -48.40 6.07 -0.98
CA GLY A 316 -48.44 7.09 -2.04
C GLY A 316 -47.72 6.76 -3.35
N ALA A 317 -48.41 6.03 -4.23
CA ALA A 317 -48.06 5.90 -5.64
C ALA A 317 -48.07 7.26 -6.38
N ALA A 318 -47.04 7.52 -7.17
CA ALA A 318 -47.03 8.53 -8.23
C ALA A 318 -46.49 7.90 -9.54
N PRO A 319 -47.04 8.24 -10.72
CA PRO A 319 -46.90 7.42 -11.93
C PRO A 319 -45.54 7.58 -12.63
N ALA A 320 -45.10 6.47 -13.22
CA ALA A 320 -43.88 6.34 -14.02
C ALA A 320 -43.85 7.34 -15.20
N ARG A 321 -42.77 8.11 -15.29
CA ARG A 321 -42.41 8.87 -16.50
C ARG A 321 -41.57 7.98 -17.40
N THR A 322 -42.01 7.81 -18.65
CA THR A 322 -41.26 7.18 -19.72
C THR A 322 -39.98 7.98 -20.04
N PRO A 323 -38.83 7.33 -20.28
CA PRO A 323 -37.63 8.02 -20.72
C PRO A 323 -37.75 8.40 -22.21
N ALA A 324 -37.33 9.63 -22.54
CA ALA A 324 -37.26 10.14 -23.91
C ALA A 324 -36.15 9.44 -24.73
N PRO A 325 -36.31 9.28 -26.06
CA PRO A 325 -35.30 8.64 -26.92
C PRO A 325 -34.04 9.50 -27.10
N ALA A 326 -32.89 8.83 -27.17
CA ALA A 326 -31.57 9.43 -27.38
C ALA A 326 -31.44 10.12 -28.76
N PRO A 327 -30.66 11.21 -28.88
CA PRO A 327 -30.44 11.87 -30.17
C PRO A 327 -29.50 11.06 -31.08
N ALA A 328 -29.81 11.05 -32.37
CA ALA A 328 -29.09 10.34 -33.43
C ALA A 328 -27.65 10.84 -33.62
N HIS A 329 -26.72 9.89 -33.80
CA HIS A 329 -25.33 10.14 -34.14
C HIS A 329 -25.18 10.84 -35.50
N ALA A 330 -24.41 11.93 -35.53
CA ALA A 330 -23.96 12.56 -36.77
C ALA A 330 -22.93 11.66 -37.50
N PRO A 331 -22.92 11.63 -38.85
CA PRO A 331 -22.00 10.80 -39.61
C PRO A 331 -20.54 11.29 -39.53
N ALA A 332 -19.60 10.35 -39.45
CA ALA A 332 -18.16 10.61 -39.40
C ALA A 332 -17.63 11.23 -40.72
N PRO A 333 -16.64 12.14 -40.66
CA PRO A 333 -15.99 12.66 -41.86
C PRO A 333 -15.07 11.62 -42.51
N ALA A 334 -15.05 11.63 -43.85
CA ALA A 334 -14.28 10.71 -44.70
C ALA A 334 -12.75 10.83 -44.49
N PRO A 335 -11.98 9.74 -44.66
CA PRO A 335 -10.53 9.76 -44.47
C PRO A 335 -9.82 10.56 -45.56
N ALA A 336 -8.93 11.46 -45.14
CA ALA A 336 -8.04 12.23 -46.01
C ALA A 336 -7.04 11.30 -46.72
N GLY A 337 -6.93 11.47 -48.04
CA GLY A 337 -6.07 10.68 -48.91
C GLY A 337 -4.57 10.84 -48.64
N ASN A 338 -3.86 9.74 -48.78
CA ASN A 338 -2.41 9.63 -48.64
C ASN A 338 -1.68 10.39 -49.78
N PRO A 339 -0.68 11.25 -49.51
CA PRO A 339 0.12 11.86 -50.58
C PRO A 339 1.11 10.84 -51.16
N LYS A 340 1.13 10.75 -52.50
CA LYS A 340 2.07 9.93 -53.28
C LYS A 340 3.53 10.40 -53.08
N PRO A 341 4.52 9.49 -53.13
CA PRO A 341 5.93 9.87 -53.13
C PRO A 341 6.32 10.45 -54.49
N HIS A 342 6.97 11.62 -54.48
CA HIS A 342 7.69 12.13 -55.64
C HIS A 342 9.11 11.55 -55.65
N HIS A 343 9.51 11.06 -56.83
CA HIS A 343 10.88 10.75 -57.23
C HIS A 343 11.78 11.98 -57.20
#